data_AF-A0A7K6PIE7-F1
#
_entry.id   AF-A0A7K6PIE7-F1
#
_cell.length_a   1.000
_cell.length_b   1.000
_cell.length_c   1.000
_cell.angle_alpha   90.00
_cell.angle_beta   90.00
_cell.angle_gamma   90.00
#
_symmetry.space_group_name_H-M   'P 1'
#
loop_
_entity.id
_entity.type
_entity.pdbx_description
1 polymer ?
#
loop_
_entity_poly.entity_id
_entity_poly.type
_entity_poly.pdbx_seq_one_letter_code
_entity_poly.pdbx_strand_id
1 'polypeptide(L)'
;KLFFTDYGNAAKVERCDMDGMNRTWIVDSKIEQPTALALDLINKYVYWLDIYLESVEVADYQGRRRQTITKGRQIRHLCGLAVFENYLYTINSDNLNILRINRYNGTDVQALARLDNAKEIRVYQKRTQAAVRSHACEVDPYGMPGECSHICLLSSSYKARTCRCRTGFILGSDGRSCK
;
A
#
# COMPACT_ATOMS: atom_id res chain seq x y z
N LYS A 1 -3.30 5.45 6.72
CA LYS A 1 -4.00 4.17 6.46
C LYS A 1 -3.01 3.21 5.84
N LEU A 2 -3.05 1.94 6.23
CA LEU A 2 -2.27 0.86 5.63
C LEU A 2 -3.15 0.09 4.64
N PHE A 3 -2.54 -0.41 3.58
CA PHE A 3 -3.15 -1.30 2.60
C PHE A 3 -2.24 -2.51 2.41
N PHE A 4 -2.83 -3.68 2.31
CA PHE A 4 -2.09 -4.93 2.11
C PHE A 4 -2.98 -5.95 1.41
N THR A 5 -2.35 -6.91 0.76
CA THR A 5 -3.01 -8.05 0.12
C THR A 5 -2.79 -9.29 0.96
N ASP A 6 -3.77 -10.19 0.96
CA ASP A 6 -3.68 -11.50 1.58
C ASP A 6 -4.36 -12.48 0.63
N TYR A 7 -3.63 -13.51 0.20
CA TYR A 7 -4.12 -14.57 -0.68
C TYR A 7 -4.04 -15.96 -0.03
N GLY A 8 -4.09 -16.02 1.31
CA GLY A 8 -4.22 -17.26 2.06
C GLY A 8 -5.61 -17.90 1.87
N ASN A 9 -6.30 -18.26 2.96
CA ASN A 9 -7.58 -18.97 2.88
C ASN A 9 -8.68 -18.22 2.10
N ALA A 10 -8.67 -16.89 2.15
CA ALA A 10 -9.59 -16.04 1.41
C ALA A 10 -8.83 -14.85 0.87
N ALA A 11 -8.73 -14.77 -0.46
CA ALA A 11 -8.02 -13.72 -1.16
C ALA A 11 -8.74 -12.37 -0.99
N LYS A 12 -7.97 -11.33 -0.68
CA LYS A 12 -8.50 -10.00 -0.36
C LYS A 12 -7.47 -8.90 -0.51
N VAL A 13 -7.97 -7.69 -0.78
CA VAL A 13 -7.25 -6.44 -0.51
C VAL A 13 -7.87 -5.82 0.73
N GLU A 14 -7.03 -5.49 1.69
CA GLU A 14 -7.43 -4.97 2.99
C GLU A 14 -6.90 -3.57 3.22
N ARG A 15 -7.61 -2.85 4.09
CA ARG A 15 -7.22 -1.54 4.58
C ARG A 15 -7.42 -1.49 6.09
N CYS A 16 -6.49 -0.87 6.81
CA CYS A 16 -6.68 -0.51 8.22
C CYS A 16 -6.06 0.86 8.55
N ASP A 17 -6.30 1.32 9.77
CA ASP A 17 -5.59 2.44 10.36
C ASP A 17 -4.16 2.02 10.71
N MET A 18 -3.23 2.98 10.84
CA MET A 18 -1.81 2.60 11.08
C MET A 18 -1.58 2.09 12.50
N ASP A 19 -2.57 2.20 13.38
CA ASP A 19 -2.61 1.58 14.71
C ASP A 19 -3.28 0.20 14.71
N GLY A 20 -3.62 -0.33 13.53
CA GLY A 20 -4.23 -1.63 13.31
C GLY A 20 -5.75 -1.67 13.48
N MET A 21 -6.38 -0.55 13.88
CA MET A 21 -7.83 -0.48 14.06
C MET A 21 -8.56 -0.32 12.73
N ASN A 22 -9.89 -0.45 12.75
CA ASN A 22 -10.76 -0.26 11.58
C ASN A 22 -10.32 -1.06 10.34
N ARG A 23 -9.90 -2.32 10.57
CA ARG A 23 -9.55 -3.25 9.50
C ARG A 23 -10.79 -3.59 8.69
N THR A 24 -10.71 -3.42 7.37
CA THR A 24 -11.83 -3.62 6.44
C THR A 24 -11.32 -4.31 5.18
N TRP A 25 -12.09 -5.27 4.68
CA TRP A 25 -11.88 -5.85 3.35
C TRP A 25 -12.48 -4.89 2.33
N ILE A 26 -11.64 -4.32 1.47
CA ILE A 26 -12.09 -3.40 0.42
C ILE A 26 -12.32 -4.13 -0.90
N VAL A 27 -11.73 -5.31 -1.07
CA VAL A 27 -12.00 -6.25 -2.16
C VAL A 27 -11.94 -7.66 -1.59
N ASP A 28 -13.01 -8.42 -1.76
CA ASP A 28 -13.19 -9.78 -1.21
C ASP A 28 -13.82 -10.76 -2.21
N SER A 29 -14.05 -10.31 -3.45
CA SER A 29 -14.69 -11.09 -4.51
C SER A 29 -13.94 -10.92 -5.83
N LYS A 30 -13.97 -11.95 -6.68
CA LYS A 30 -13.24 -11.97 -7.96
C LYS A 30 -11.77 -11.55 -7.77
N ILE A 31 -11.12 -12.16 -6.79
CA ILE A 31 -9.72 -11.92 -6.41
C ILE A 31 -9.17 -13.26 -5.96
N GLU A 32 -7.95 -13.60 -6.35
CA GLU A 32 -7.40 -14.95 -6.17
C GLU A 32 -5.94 -14.91 -5.69
N GLN A 33 -5.04 -14.25 -6.44
CA GLN A 33 -3.63 -14.12 -6.05
C GLN A 33 -3.11 -12.68 -6.20
N PRO A 34 -3.60 -11.74 -5.37
CA PRO A 34 -3.08 -10.38 -5.32
C PRO A 34 -1.66 -10.33 -4.72
N THR A 35 -0.63 -10.23 -5.57
CA THR A 35 0.78 -10.35 -5.16
C THR A 35 1.51 -9.01 -4.99
N ALA A 36 0.99 -7.93 -5.59
CA ALA A 36 1.57 -6.60 -5.45
C ALA A 36 0.48 -5.53 -5.40
N LEU A 37 0.78 -4.41 -4.74
CA LEU A 37 -0.12 -3.25 -4.65
C LEU A 37 0.64 -1.94 -4.82
N ALA A 38 -0.05 -0.91 -5.30
CA ALA A 38 0.44 0.46 -5.36
C ALA A 38 -0.66 1.45 -4.96
N LEU A 39 -0.27 2.58 -4.37
CA LEU A 39 -1.21 3.59 -3.87
C LEU A 39 -1.03 4.91 -4.58
N ASP A 40 -2.12 5.45 -5.13
CA ASP A 40 -2.20 6.86 -5.51
C ASP A 40 -2.70 7.67 -4.31
N LEU A 41 -1.76 8.32 -3.62
CA LEU A 41 -2.06 9.10 -2.43
C LEU A 41 -2.86 10.37 -2.70
N ILE A 42 -2.85 10.89 -3.93
CA ILE A 42 -3.56 12.13 -4.30
C ILE A 42 -5.00 11.80 -4.65
N ASN A 43 -5.20 10.89 -5.60
CA ASN A 43 -6.53 10.54 -6.10
C ASN A 43 -7.24 9.46 -5.26
N LYS A 44 -6.56 8.90 -4.24
CA LYS A 44 -7.10 7.89 -3.32
C LYS A 44 -7.55 6.61 -4.02
N TYR A 45 -6.67 6.08 -4.88
CA TYR A 45 -6.86 4.81 -5.58
C TYR A 45 -5.82 3.79 -5.15
N VAL A 46 -6.24 2.55 -4.99
CA VAL A 46 -5.38 1.38 -4.78
C VAL A 46 -5.36 0.55 -6.05
N TYR A 47 -4.16 0.22 -6.51
CA TYR A 47 -3.91 -0.67 -7.64
C TYR A 47 -3.39 -1.98 -7.08
N TRP A 48 -3.79 -3.10 -7.68
CA TRP A 48 -3.20 -4.39 -7.35
C TRP A 48 -3.01 -5.25 -8.61
N LEU A 49 -2.05 -6.16 -8.48
CA LEU A 49 -1.70 -7.15 -9.48
C LEU A 49 -2.22 -8.52 -9.00
N ASP A 50 -3.12 -9.14 -9.77
CA ASP A 50 -3.58 -10.50 -9.53
C ASP A 50 -3.02 -11.44 -10.62
N ILE A 51 -2.07 -12.29 -10.24
CA ILE A 51 -1.37 -13.15 -11.19
C ILE A 51 -2.19 -14.37 -11.62
N TYR A 52 -3.18 -14.79 -10.81
CA TYR A 52 -4.05 -15.91 -11.15
C TYR A 52 -5.17 -15.48 -12.08
N LEU A 53 -5.80 -14.33 -11.79
CA LEU A 53 -6.82 -13.73 -12.66
C LEU A 53 -6.22 -12.99 -13.87
N GLU A 54 -4.90 -12.90 -13.93
CA GLU A 54 -4.13 -12.27 -14.99
C GLU A 54 -4.52 -10.80 -15.20
N SER A 55 -4.83 -10.09 -14.13
CA SER A 55 -5.34 -8.72 -14.18
C SER A 55 -4.53 -7.74 -13.35
N VAL A 56 -4.45 -6.51 -13.83
CA VAL A 56 -4.12 -5.35 -13.00
C VAL A 56 -5.39 -4.55 -12.85
N GLU A 57 -5.78 -4.29 -11.61
CA GLU A 57 -7.04 -3.66 -11.28
C GLU A 57 -6.83 -2.47 -10.36
N VAL A 58 -7.85 -1.61 -10.30
CA VAL A 58 -7.87 -0.44 -9.42
C VAL A 58 -9.25 -0.23 -8.83
N ALA A 59 -9.28 0.24 -7.59
CA ALA A 59 -10.49 0.72 -6.92
C ALA A 59 -10.15 1.94 -6.05
N ASP A 60 -11.16 2.72 -5.67
CA ASP A 60 -10.96 3.77 -4.67
C ASP A 60 -10.59 3.16 -3.31
N TYR A 61 -10.14 3.98 -2.36
CA TYR A 61 -9.76 3.51 -1.02
C TYR A 61 -10.88 2.85 -0.22
N GLN A 62 -12.14 2.90 -0.67
CA GLN A 62 -13.30 2.21 -0.08
C GLN A 62 -13.70 0.96 -0.88
N GLY A 63 -12.94 0.57 -1.90
CA GLY A 63 -13.27 -0.58 -2.76
C GLY A 63 -14.28 -0.29 -3.87
N ARG A 64 -14.70 0.98 -4.04
CA ARG A 64 -15.70 1.37 -5.04
C ARG A 64 -15.04 1.74 -6.36
N ARG A 65 -15.85 1.84 -7.42
CA ARG A 65 -15.39 2.18 -8.79
C ARG A 65 -14.27 1.25 -9.26
N ARG A 66 -14.40 -0.03 -8.92
CA ARG A 66 -13.46 -1.07 -9.32
C ARG A 66 -13.45 -1.19 -10.84
N GLN A 67 -12.26 -1.16 -11.43
CA GLN A 67 -12.06 -1.32 -12.87
C GLN A 67 -10.78 -2.12 -13.15
N THR A 68 -10.80 -2.89 -14.24
CA THR A 68 -9.62 -3.57 -14.76
C THR A 68 -8.86 -2.65 -15.69
N ILE A 69 -7.56 -2.46 -15.43
CA ILE A 69 -6.67 -1.63 -16.26
C ILE A 69 -6.14 -2.43 -17.44
N THR A 70 -5.67 -3.64 -17.17
CA THR A 70 -5.16 -4.55 -18.20
C THR A 70 -5.39 -5.99 -17.79
N LYS A 71 -5.54 -6.87 -18.77
CA LYS A 71 -5.73 -8.30 -18.58
C LYS A 71 -4.97 -9.10 -19.63
N GLY A 72 -4.44 -10.27 -19.24
CA GLY A 72 -3.86 -11.23 -20.18
C GLY A 72 -2.67 -11.98 -19.62
N ARG A 73 -2.25 -13.03 -20.33
CA ARG A 73 -1.25 -14.01 -19.85
C ARG A 73 0.10 -13.38 -19.49
N GLN A 74 0.45 -12.25 -20.12
CA GLN A 74 1.66 -11.48 -19.80
C GLN A 74 1.71 -11.01 -18.33
N ILE A 75 0.56 -10.93 -17.65
CA ILE A 75 0.43 -10.47 -16.27
C ILE A 75 0.93 -11.54 -15.26
N ARG A 76 0.89 -12.83 -15.62
CA ARG A 76 1.29 -13.95 -14.73
C ARG A 76 2.70 -13.85 -14.19
N HIS A 77 3.57 -13.18 -14.96
CA HIS A 77 5.00 -13.06 -14.70
C HIS A 77 5.37 -11.67 -14.21
N LEU A 78 4.39 -10.85 -13.83
CA LEU A 78 4.67 -9.55 -13.26
C LEU A 78 4.91 -9.66 -11.76
N CYS A 79 5.79 -8.81 -11.24
CA CYS A 79 6.03 -8.64 -9.82
C CYS A 79 6.35 -7.19 -9.50
N GLY A 80 6.04 -6.78 -8.27
CA GLY A 80 6.13 -5.39 -7.86
C GLY A 80 5.15 -4.49 -8.63
N LEU A 81 4.70 -3.43 -7.96
CA LEU A 81 3.82 -2.46 -8.58
C LEU A 81 4.10 -1.09 -7.96
N ALA A 82 4.29 -0.09 -8.82
CA ALA A 82 4.36 1.30 -8.44
C ALA A 82 3.49 2.14 -9.38
N VAL A 83 2.99 3.26 -8.89
CA VAL A 83 2.19 4.20 -9.68
C VAL A 83 2.81 5.59 -9.58
N PHE A 84 2.95 6.26 -10.72
CA PHE A 84 3.34 7.66 -10.75
C PHE A 84 2.79 8.34 -12.00
N GLU A 85 2.21 9.51 -11.80
CA GLU A 85 1.56 10.28 -12.86
C GLU A 85 0.56 9.41 -13.64
N ASN A 86 0.77 9.26 -14.96
CA ASN A 86 -0.14 8.53 -15.85
C ASN A 86 0.19 7.04 -16.00
N TYR A 87 1.17 6.53 -15.26
CA TYR A 87 1.73 5.22 -15.52
C TYR A 87 1.83 4.33 -14.28
N LEU A 88 1.67 3.03 -14.53
CA LEU A 88 2.06 1.94 -13.66
C LEU A 88 3.45 1.46 -14.08
N TYR A 89 4.25 1.08 -13.08
CA TYR A 89 5.58 0.53 -13.24
C TYR A 89 5.60 -0.84 -12.55
N THR A 90 6.09 -1.84 -13.27
CA THR A 90 6.10 -3.23 -12.81
C THR A 90 7.30 -3.95 -13.40
N ILE A 91 7.70 -5.06 -12.81
CA ILE A 91 8.82 -5.87 -13.28
C ILE A 91 8.23 -7.13 -13.91
N ASN A 92 8.70 -7.49 -15.10
CA ASN A 92 8.42 -8.79 -15.69
C ASN A 92 9.56 -9.76 -15.30
N SER A 93 9.24 -10.78 -14.51
CA SER A 93 10.21 -11.74 -13.99
C SER A 93 10.72 -12.73 -15.03
N ASP A 94 10.05 -12.89 -16.17
CA ASP A 94 10.48 -13.84 -17.21
C ASP A 94 11.59 -13.24 -18.09
N ASN A 95 11.43 -12.00 -18.51
CA ASN A 95 12.39 -11.32 -19.38
C ASN A 95 13.17 -10.21 -18.69
N LEU A 96 12.94 -10.04 -17.38
CA LEU A 96 13.69 -9.16 -16.47
C LEU A 96 13.52 -7.67 -16.79
N ASN A 97 12.52 -7.31 -17.60
CA ASN A 97 12.26 -5.92 -17.97
C ASN A 97 11.44 -5.19 -16.91
N ILE A 98 11.80 -3.94 -16.66
CA ILE A 98 10.94 -2.95 -16.02
C ILE A 98 10.00 -2.41 -17.08
N LEU A 99 8.71 -2.60 -16.89
CA LEU A 99 7.66 -2.16 -17.79
C LEU A 99 6.98 -0.90 -17.26
N ARG A 100 6.66 0.01 -18.17
CA ARG A 100 5.73 1.12 -17.98
C ARG A 100 4.43 0.80 -18.70
N ILE A 101 3.28 1.04 -18.07
CA ILE A 101 1.95 0.76 -18.61
C ILE A 101 1.04 1.96 -18.33
N ASN A 102 0.26 2.43 -19.30
CA ASN A 102 -0.72 3.50 -19.07
C ASN A 102 -1.77 3.06 -18.05
N ARG A 103 -1.92 3.82 -16.96
CA ARG A 103 -2.76 3.43 -15.82
C ARG A 103 -4.26 3.54 -16.05
N TYR A 104 -4.71 4.17 -17.14
CA TYR A 104 -6.11 4.43 -17.41
C TYR A 104 -6.74 3.40 -18.35
N ASN A 105 -5.97 2.88 -19.30
CA ASN A 105 -6.46 2.00 -20.36
C ASN A 105 -5.56 0.78 -20.61
N GLY A 106 -4.44 0.63 -19.88
CA GLY A 106 -3.53 -0.49 -20.04
C GLY A 106 -2.70 -0.48 -21.33
N THR A 107 -2.75 0.60 -22.13
CA THR A 107 -1.98 0.74 -23.37
C THR A 107 -0.60 1.37 -23.12
N ASP A 108 0.12 1.76 -24.18
CA ASP A 108 1.46 2.38 -24.12
C ASP A 108 2.43 1.58 -23.22
N VAL A 109 2.48 0.27 -23.49
CA VAL A 109 3.36 -0.65 -22.77
C VAL A 109 4.77 -0.51 -23.32
N GLN A 110 5.71 -0.09 -22.48
CA GLN A 110 7.10 0.12 -22.87
C GLN A 110 8.06 -0.55 -21.88
N ALA A 111 9.07 -1.25 -22.39
CA ALA A 111 10.21 -1.69 -21.59
C ALA A 111 11.19 -0.52 -21.40
N LEU A 112 11.51 -0.20 -20.14
CA LEU A 112 12.36 0.94 -19.77
C LEU A 112 13.82 0.53 -19.55
N ALA A 113 14.02 -0.59 -18.89
CA ALA A 113 15.32 -1.12 -18.54
C ALA A 113 15.21 -2.62 -18.25
N ARG A 114 16.34 -3.32 -18.27
CA ARG A 114 16.44 -4.71 -17.82
C ARG A 114 17.21 -4.76 -16.51
N LEU A 115 16.68 -5.48 -15.53
CA LEU A 115 17.30 -5.63 -14.22
C LEU A 115 17.10 -7.07 -13.72
N ASP A 116 18.20 -7.81 -13.64
CA ASP A 116 18.17 -9.18 -13.18
C ASP A 116 17.83 -9.25 -11.68
N ASN A 117 17.08 -10.28 -11.27
CA ASN A 117 16.69 -10.54 -9.88
C ASN A 117 15.88 -9.42 -9.19
N ALA A 118 15.27 -8.50 -9.94
CA ALA A 118 14.38 -7.49 -9.37
C ALA A 118 13.08 -8.14 -8.83
N LYS A 119 12.67 -7.74 -7.63
CA LYS A 119 11.47 -8.27 -6.94
C LYS A 119 10.43 -7.21 -6.58
N GLU A 120 10.89 -5.99 -6.30
CA GLU A 120 10.05 -4.87 -5.91
C GLU A 120 10.50 -3.61 -6.65
N ILE A 121 9.56 -2.73 -6.93
CA ILE A 121 9.79 -1.44 -7.58
C ILE A 121 9.08 -0.36 -6.78
N ARG A 122 9.75 0.78 -6.57
CA ARG A 122 9.19 1.96 -5.89
C ARG A 122 9.57 3.23 -6.62
N VAL A 123 8.65 4.19 -6.61
CA VAL A 123 8.89 5.52 -7.17
C VAL A 123 9.49 6.41 -6.07
N TYR A 124 10.70 6.90 -6.30
CA TYR A 124 11.37 7.85 -5.41
C TYR A 124 11.13 9.29 -5.88
N GLN A 125 10.14 9.95 -5.30
CA GLN A 125 9.77 11.31 -5.70
C GLN A 125 9.08 12.06 -4.54
N LYS A 126 9.38 13.36 -4.35
CA LYS A 126 8.90 14.13 -3.17
C LYS A 126 7.37 14.17 -2.99
N ARG A 127 6.61 14.25 -4.08
CA ARG A 127 5.14 14.23 -4.13
C ARG A 127 4.55 12.87 -3.72
N THR A 128 5.31 11.78 -3.80
CA THR A 128 4.86 10.47 -3.26
C THR A 128 5.06 10.38 -1.73
N GLN A 129 5.71 11.37 -1.12
CA GLN A 129 6.05 11.45 0.30
C GLN A 129 5.67 12.82 0.86
N ALA A 130 4.41 13.23 0.66
CA ALA A 130 3.93 14.55 1.06
C ALA A 130 4.14 14.78 2.57
N ALA A 131 4.90 15.82 2.90
CA ALA A 131 5.06 16.25 4.29
C ALA A 131 3.75 16.81 4.83
N VAL A 132 3.46 16.53 6.09
CA VAL A 132 2.32 17.08 6.83
C VAL A 132 2.81 17.88 8.02
N ARG A 133 2.12 18.95 8.38
CA ARG A 133 2.45 19.78 9.55
C ARG A 133 1.70 19.30 10.78
N SER A 134 2.33 19.40 11.95
CA SER A 134 1.75 19.00 13.24
C SER A 134 1.20 17.57 13.19
N HIS A 135 2.06 16.63 12.79
CA HIS A 135 1.78 15.21 12.82
C HIS A 135 1.61 14.74 14.27
N ALA A 136 0.61 13.90 14.54
CA ALA A 136 0.22 13.55 15.92
C ALA A 136 1.33 12.86 16.73
N CYS A 137 2.24 12.17 16.06
CA CYS A 137 3.42 11.57 16.68
C CYS A 137 4.71 12.40 16.48
N GLU A 138 4.60 13.71 16.28
CA GLU A 138 5.76 14.60 16.39
C GLU A 138 6.43 14.40 17.77
N VAL A 139 7.76 14.46 17.76
CA VAL A 139 8.57 14.27 18.95
C VAL A 139 8.51 15.56 19.77
N ASP A 140 8.11 15.45 21.03
CA ASP A 140 8.10 16.59 21.95
C ASP A 140 9.53 16.96 22.41
N PRO A 141 9.72 18.09 23.14
CA PRO A 141 11.04 18.48 23.63
C PRO A 141 11.72 17.47 24.56
N TYR A 142 10.98 16.52 25.12
CA TYR A 142 11.48 15.47 26.01
C TYR A 142 11.83 14.18 25.24
N GLY A 143 11.73 14.19 23.91
CA GLY A 143 12.06 13.05 23.07
C GLY A 143 10.94 12.02 22.96
N MET A 144 9.71 12.34 23.38
CA MET A 144 8.58 11.41 23.39
C MET A 144 7.70 11.62 22.15
N PRO A 145 7.63 10.65 21.22
CA PRO A 145 6.78 10.75 20.04
C PRO A 145 5.31 10.76 20.45
N GLY A 146 4.61 11.87 20.23
CA GLY A 146 3.22 12.02 20.64
C GLY A 146 2.98 11.60 22.09
N GLU A 147 3.86 11.95 23.03
CA GLU A 147 3.69 11.66 24.47
C GLU A 147 3.47 10.15 24.79
N CYS A 148 3.88 9.23 23.91
CA CYS A 148 3.77 7.80 24.11
C CYS A 148 5.05 7.22 24.72
N SER A 149 4.91 6.42 25.78
CA SER A 149 6.05 5.77 26.45
C SER A 149 6.89 4.86 25.55
N HIS A 150 6.24 4.11 24.65
CA HIS A 150 6.90 3.15 23.78
C HIS A 150 6.74 3.48 22.28
N ILE A 151 5.53 3.31 21.72
CA ILE A 151 5.27 3.44 20.29
C ILE A 151 4.07 4.36 20.08
N CYS A 152 4.23 5.38 19.23
CA CYS A 152 3.13 6.21 18.74
C CYS A 152 2.75 5.80 17.33
N LEU A 153 1.48 5.41 17.13
CA LEU A 153 0.94 5.02 15.84
C LEU A 153 -0.14 6.02 15.41
N LEU A 154 -0.11 6.42 14.14
CA LEU A 154 -1.21 7.19 13.55
C LEU A 154 -2.49 6.34 13.50
N SER A 155 -3.63 6.95 13.81
CA SER A 155 -4.92 6.25 13.77
C SER A 155 -5.73 6.63 12.53
N SER A 156 -6.85 7.31 12.73
CA SER A 156 -7.81 7.64 11.68
C SER A 156 -7.25 8.65 10.65
N SER A 157 -6.30 9.50 11.07
CA SER A 157 -5.65 10.53 10.25
C SER A 157 -4.24 10.84 10.76
N TYR A 158 -3.49 11.69 10.06
CA TYR A 158 -2.17 12.16 10.50
C TYR A 158 -2.22 13.08 11.74
N LYS A 159 -3.41 13.55 12.13
CA LYS A 159 -3.67 14.38 13.32
C LYS A 159 -4.15 13.56 14.53
N ALA A 160 -4.40 12.27 14.36
CA ALA A 160 -4.85 11.39 15.43
C ALA A 160 -3.82 10.27 15.67
N ARG A 161 -3.62 9.92 16.93
CA ARG A 161 -2.65 8.89 17.35
C ARG A 161 -3.22 7.96 18.41
N THR A 162 -2.58 6.80 18.53
CA THR A 162 -2.80 5.82 19.59
C THR A 162 -1.42 5.37 20.10
N CYS A 163 -1.24 5.29 21.43
CA CYS A 163 -0.03 4.70 22.00
C CYS A 163 -0.15 3.18 22.06
N ARG A 164 0.93 2.47 21.74
CA ARG A 164 1.04 1.02 21.88
C ARG A 164 2.31 0.65 22.65
N CYS A 165 2.22 -0.45 23.37
CA CYS A 165 3.32 -1.00 24.14
C CYS A 165 4.07 -2.06 23.34
N ARG A 166 5.38 -2.17 23.59
CA ARG A 166 6.18 -3.29 23.12
C ARG A 166 5.66 -4.59 23.74
N THR A 167 5.92 -5.70 23.09
CA THR A 167 5.56 -7.05 23.58
C THR A 167 6.04 -7.24 25.02
N GLY A 168 5.15 -7.73 25.88
CA GLY A 168 5.41 -7.96 27.30
C GLY A 168 4.98 -6.83 28.24
N PHE A 169 4.54 -5.67 27.70
CA PHE A 169 4.06 -4.53 28.49
C PHE A 169 2.57 -4.28 28.23
N ILE A 170 1.88 -3.74 29.24
CA ILE A 170 0.45 -3.41 29.20
C ILE A 170 0.29 -1.90 29.18
N LEU A 171 -0.62 -1.42 28.33
CA LEU A 171 -0.95 0.01 28.26
C LEU A 171 -1.73 0.41 29.51
N GLY A 172 -1.25 1.46 30.19
CA GLY A 172 -1.88 2.04 31.35
C GLY A 172 -3.23 2.70 31.02
N SER A 173 -4.01 2.97 32.06
CA SER A 173 -5.32 3.66 31.94
C SER A 173 -5.22 5.09 31.43
N ASP A 174 -4.04 5.71 31.49
CA ASP A 174 -3.74 7.02 30.90
C ASP A 174 -3.64 6.97 29.36
N GLY A 175 -3.65 5.76 28.76
CA GLY A 175 -3.54 5.55 27.33
C GLY A 175 -2.18 5.93 26.74
N ARG A 176 -1.14 6.10 27.58
CA ARG A 176 0.18 6.61 27.18
C ARG A 176 1.34 5.81 27.77
N SER A 177 1.23 5.45 29.05
CA SER A 177 2.28 4.75 29.79
C SER A 177 2.21 3.24 29.56
N CYS A 178 3.36 2.58 29.51
CA CYS A 178 3.46 1.12 29.40
C CYS A 178 4.10 0.58 30.67
N LYS A 179 3.50 -0.47 31.25
CA LYS A 179 3.91 -1.11 32.50
C LYS A 179 4.13 -2.59 32.32
#